data_AF-A0A345EBT1-F1
#
_entry.id   AF-A0A345EBT1-F1
#
_cell.length_a   1.000
_cell.length_b   1.000
_cell.length_c   1.000
_cell.angle_alpha   90.00
_cell.angle_beta   90.00
_cell.angle_gamma   90.00
#
_symmetry.space_group_name_H-M   'P 1'
#
loop_
_entity.id
_entity.type
_entity.pdbx_description
1 polymer ?
#
loop_
_entity_poly.entity_id
_entity_poly.type
_entity_poly.pdbx_seq_one_letter_code
_entity_poly.pdbx_strand_id
1 'polypeptide(L)'
;MAEFQQEAVGQIMAMVEDLNERQCRLLKYIEAHDQTLSSQKAWAQRTFGLQGEPNGTHYEDMSGVIDKGFVRKNNDGSIAPNVRGKVEDELGNYDVNDATVKETYEQVLAELAAD
;
A
#
# COMPACT_ATOMS: atom_id res chain seq x y z
N MET A 1 1.28 -13.71 18.57
CA MET A 1 0.41 -13.13 17.53
C MET A 1 -0.86 -13.93 17.51
N ALA A 2 -2.01 -13.27 17.53
CA ALA A 2 -3.29 -13.96 17.50
C ALA A 2 -3.63 -14.46 16.08
N GLU A 3 -4.49 -15.48 15.98
CA GLU A 3 -4.88 -16.10 14.71
C GLU A 3 -5.48 -15.05 13.75
N PHE A 4 -6.38 -14.19 14.24
CA PHE A 4 -6.97 -13.11 13.46
C PHE A 4 -5.96 -12.08 12.89
N GLN A 5 -4.84 -11.85 13.59
CA GLN A 5 -3.78 -10.96 13.07
C GLN A 5 -3.05 -11.62 11.91
N GLN A 6 -2.75 -12.92 12.03
CA GLN A 6 -2.13 -13.69 10.95
C GLN A 6 -3.06 -13.80 9.74
N GLU A 7 -4.36 -13.96 9.97
CA GLU A 7 -5.37 -13.91 8.90
C GLU A 7 -5.38 -12.55 8.19
N ALA A 8 -5.36 -11.44 8.93
CA ALA A 8 -5.29 -10.10 8.35
C ALA A 8 -4.00 -9.88 7.54
N VAL A 9 -2.84 -10.28 8.09
CA VAL A 9 -1.57 -10.23 7.36
C VAL A 9 -1.64 -11.10 6.10
N GLY A 10 -2.14 -12.33 6.22
CA GLY A 10 -2.26 -13.26 5.11
C GLY A 10 -3.17 -12.76 3.99
N GLN A 11 -4.32 -12.16 4.32
CA GLN A 11 -5.20 -11.55 3.32
C GLN A 11 -4.54 -10.37 2.63
N ILE A 12 -3.86 -9.51 3.38
CA ILE A 12 -3.14 -8.36 2.83
C ILE A 12 -2.01 -8.82 1.90
N MET A 13 -1.21 -9.80 2.34
CA MET A 13 -0.12 -10.36 1.53
C MET A 13 -0.64 -11.07 0.28
N ALA A 14 -1.74 -11.83 0.36
CA ALA A 14 -2.37 -12.43 -0.81
C ALA A 14 -2.78 -11.37 -1.86
N MET A 15 -3.25 -10.20 -1.42
CA MET A 15 -3.56 -9.09 -2.32
C MET A 15 -2.30 -8.44 -2.91
N VAL A 16 -1.19 -8.42 -2.16
CA VAL A 16 0.13 -7.97 -2.63
C VAL A 16 0.70 -8.94 -3.67
N GLU A 17 0.56 -10.25 -3.46
CA GLU A 17 0.99 -11.29 -4.41
C GLU A 17 0.23 -11.23 -5.74
N ASP A 18 -1.01 -10.76 -5.73
CA ASP A 18 -1.80 -10.49 -6.93
C ASP A 18 -1.38 -9.17 -7.64
N LEU A 19 -0.48 -8.37 -7.06
CA LEU A 19 0.08 -7.20 -7.74
C LEU A 19 1.16 -7.64 -8.73
N ASN A 20 1.18 -6.99 -9.89
CA ASN A 20 2.30 -7.16 -10.81
C ASN A 20 3.58 -6.48 -10.27
N GLU A 21 4.74 -6.80 -10.85
CA GLU A 21 6.05 -6.26 -10.39
C GLU A 21 6.09 -4.72 -10.31
N ARG A 22 5.41 -4.01 -11.21
CA ARG A 22 5.41 -2.53 -11.22
C ARG A 22 4.51 -1.96 -10.14
N GLN A 23 3.35 -2.57 -9.94
CA GLN A 23 2.42 -2.25 -8.87
C GLN A 23 3.05 -2.51 -7.50
N CYS A 24 3.74 -3.63 -7.35
CA CYS A 24 4.48 -3.97 -6.14
C CYS A 24 5.59 -2.93 -5.85
N ARG A 25 6.36 -2.51 -6.87
CA ARG A 25 7.32 -1.41 -6.72
C ARG A 25 6.69 -0.08 -6.31
N LEU A 26 5.54 0.26 -6.89
CA LEU A 26 4.78 1.47 -6.56
C LEU A 26 4.36 1.46 -5.08
N LEU A 27 3.85 0.33 -4.61
CA LEU A 27 3.46 0.11 -3.21
C LEU A 27 4.67 0.19 -2.26
N LYS A 28 5.73 -0.58 -2.53
CA LYS A 28 6.97 -0.57 -1.72
C LYS A 28 7.55 0.85 -1.62
N TYR A 29 7.55 1.60 -2.72
CA TYR A 29 8.05 2.97 -2.74
C TYR A 29 7.24 3.89 -1.82
N ILE A 30 5.91 3.91 -1.96
CA ILE A 30 5.10 4.86 -1.18
C ILE A 30 5.04 4.51 0.30
N GLU A 31 5.04 3.22 0.66
CA GLU A 31 5.11 2.76 2.05
C GLU A 31 6.49 3.05 2.67
N ALA A 32 7.59 2.74 1.98
CA ALA A 32 8.94 2.97 2.52
C ALA A 32 9.25 4.46 2.75
N HIS A 33 8.63 5.34 1.96
CA HIS A 33 8.82 6.78 2.10
C HIS A 33 7.86 7.44 3.11
N ASP A 34 6.79 6.74 3.55
CA ASP A 34 5.69 7.24 4.40
C ASP A 34 5.24 8.66 4.05
N GLN A 35 5.30 9.02 2.76
CA GLN A 35 5.14 10.39 2.28
C GLN A 35 3.90 10.51 1.41
N THR A 36 3.09 11.51 1.71
CA THR A 36 2.03 11.94 0.79
C THR A 36 2.66 12.65 -0.41
N LEU A 37 2.53 12.03 -1.58
CA LEU A 37 3.01 12.53 -2.86
C LEU A 37 1.96 13.45 -3.48
N SER A 38 2.38 14.56 -4.08
CA SER A 38 1.43 15.57 -4.58
C SER A 38 0.52 15.08 -5.71
N SER A 39 0.89 14.01 -6.43
CA SER A 39 0.06 13.42 -7.49
C SER A 39 0.52 12.02 -7.87
N GLN A 40 -0.33 11.27 -8.59
CA GLN A 40 0.05 10.02 -9.26
C GLN A 40 1.26 10.22 -10.19
N LYS A 41 1.34 11.37 -10.88
CA LYS A 41 2.48 11.68 -11.74
C LYS A 41 3.79 11.71 -10.94
N ALA A 42 3.81 12.45 -9.84
CA ALA A 42 4.99 12.52 -8.97
C ALA A 42 5.35 11.15 -8.40
N TRP A 43 4.34 10.32 -8.08
CA TRP A 43 4.55 8.96 -7.62
C TRP A 43 5.23 8.07 -8.65
N ALA A 44 4.68 7.93 -9.86
CA ALA A 44 5.33 7.15 -10.90
C ALA A 44 6.72 7.69 -11.28
N GLN A 45 6.88 9.02 -11.37
CA GLN A 45 8.18 9.62 -11.69
C GLN A 45 9.24 9.29 -10.65
N ARG A 46 8.91 9.35 -9.36
CA ARG A 46 9.87 9.02 -8.31
C ARG A 46 10.12 7.53 -8.17
N THR A 47 9.09 6.69 -8.28
CA THR A 47 9.23 5.22 -8.20
C THR A 47 10.08 4.67 -9.34
N PHE A 48 9.87 5.17 -10.57
CA PHE A 48 10.52 4.63 -11.76
C PHE A 48 11.65 5.51 -12.32
N GLY A 49 11.99 6.61 -11.65
CA GLY A 49 13.05 7.54 -12.09
C GLY A 49 12.77 8.20 -13.44
N LEU A 50 11.50 8.45 -13.76
CA LEU A 50 11.11 8.99 -15.07
C LEU A 50 11.45 10.48 -15.16
N GLN A 51 12.13 10.88 -16.25
CA GLN A 51 12.39 12.29 -16.55
C GLN A 51 11.19 12.97 -17.24
N GLY A 52 10.31 12.19 -17.86
CA GLY A 52 9.14 12.66 -18.61
C GLY A 52 7.81 12.28 -17.93
N GLU A 53 6.71 12.44 -18.66
CA GLU A 53 5.39 12.06 -18.18
C GLU A 53 5.23 10.53 -18.12
N PRO A 54 4.58 9.99 -17.08
CA PRO A 54 4.21 8.58 -17.07
C PRO A 54 3.30 8.28 -18.26
N ASN A 55 3.54 7.17 -18.96
CA ASN A 55 2.62 6.68 -19.97
C ASN A 55 1.33 6.09 -19.34
N GLY A 56 0.35 5.78 -20.18
CA GLY A 56 -0.93 5.20 -19.75
C GLY A 56 -0.78 3.95 -18.87
N THR A 57 0.18 3.08 -19.18
CA THR A 57 0.41 1.86 -18.41
C THR A 57 0.83 2.14 -16.97
N HIS A 58 1.66 3.16 -16.72
CA HIS A 58 1.97 3.55 -15.34
C HIS A 58 0.72 4.02 -14.59
N TYR A 59 -0.17 4.74 -15.25
CA TYR A 59 -1.43 5.17 -14.64
C TYR A 59 -2.39 3.99 -14.38
N GLU A 60 -2.41 2.99 -15.26
CA GLU A 60 -3.13 1.74 -15.04
C GLU A 60 -2.57 0.97 -13.84
N ASP A 61 -1.24 0.82 -13.76
CA ASP A 61 -0.56 0.17 -12.64
C ASP A 61 -0.89 0.91 -11.31
N MET A 62 -0.75 2.24 -11.28
CA MET A 62 -1.09 3.06 -10.13
C MET A 62 -2.57 2.94 -9.74
N SER A 63 -3.47 2.92 -10.72
CA SER A 63 -4.90 2.79 -10.47
C SER A 63 -5.23 1.42 -9.87
N GLY A 64 -4.56 0.35 -10.32
CA GLY A 64 -4.73 -0.99 -9.74
C GLY A 64 -4.34 -1.04 -8.26
N VAL A 65 -3.22 -0.40 -7.87
CA VAL A 65 -2.81 -0.34 -6.45
C VAL A 65 -3.80 0.47 -5.60
N ILE A 66 -4.34 1.56 -6.17
CA ILE A 66 -5.35 2.40 -5.50
C ILE A 66 -6.68 1.65 -5.35
N ASP A 67 -7.11 0.94 -6.39
CA ASP A 67 -8.35 0.17 -6.41
C ASP A 67 -8.35 -0.96 -5.37
N LYS A 68 -7.20 -1.62 -5.19
CA LYS A 68 -6.99 -2.60 -4.11
C LYS A 68 -6.92 -1.99 -2.70
N GLY A 69 -6.99 -0.67 -2.57
CA GLY A 69 -7.05 0.02 -1.28
C GLY A 69 -5.72 0.18 -0.54
N PHE A 70 -4.61 -0.26 -1.15
CA PHE A 70 -3.27 -0.11 -0.57
C PHE A 70 -2.80 1.33 -0.49
N VAL A 71 -3.34 2.17 -1.36
CA VAL A 71 -2.95 3.57 -1.51
C VAL A 71 -4.21 4.40 -1.59
N ARG A 72 -4.27 5.49 -0.83
CA ARG A 72 -5.40 6.41 -0.86
C ARG A 72 -5.11 7.60 -1.77
N LYS A 73 -6.11 8.00 -2.54
CA LYS A 73 -6.10 9.24 -3.32
C LYS A 73 -6.94 10.29 -2.60
N ASN A 74 -6.31 11.37 -2.17
CA ASN A 74 -7.00 12.49 -1.53
C ASN A 74 -7.74 13.34 -2.59
N ASN A 75 -8.70 14.15 -2.13
CA ASN A 75 -9.48 15.05 -2.99
C ASN A 75 -8.62 16.08 -3.75
N ASP A 76 -7.47 16.47 -3.20
CA ASP A 76 -6.50 17.37 -3.85
C ASP A 76 -5.70 16.68 -4.97
N GLY A 77 -5.88 15.36 -5.16
CA GLY A 77 -5.14 14.56 -6.13
C GLY A 77 -3.82 13.99 -5.60
N SER A 78 -3.42 14.37 -4.39
CA SER A 78 -2.27 13.77 -3.69
C SER A 78 -2.52 12.30 -3.31
N ILE A 79 -1.45 11.52 -3.26
CA ILE A 79 -1.43 10.08 -3.07
C ILE A 79 -0.68 9.75 -1.78
N ALA A 80 -1.26 8.94 -0.92
CA ALA A 80 -0.68 8.58 0.38
C ALA A 80 -0.76 7.07 0.63
N PRO A 81 0.21 6.51 1.39
CA PRO A 81 0.16 5.12 1.82
C PRO A 81 -1.12 4.85 2.63
N ASN A 82 -1.70 3.66 2.47
CA ASN A 82 -2.93 3.26 3.15
C ASN A 82 -2.91 1.78 3.62
N VAL A 83 -1.75 1.12 3.61
CA VAL A 83 -1.65 -0.25 4.14
C VAL A 83 -2.11 -0.33 5.60
N ARG A 84 -1.78 0.67 6.43
CA ARG A 84 -2.29 0.75 7.82
C ARG A 84 -3.81 0.80 7.86
N GLY A 85 -4.43 1.66 7.04
CA GLY A 85 -5.89 1.76 6.96
C GLY A 85 -6.54 0.45 6.51
N LYS A 86 -5.82 -0.34 5.70
CA LYS A 86 -6.27 -1.68 5.32
C LYS A 86 -6.19 -2.68 6.47
N VAL A 87 -5.09 -2.66 7.24
CA VAL A 87 -4.99 -3.45 8.48
C VAL A 87 -6.11 -3.08 9.46
N GLU A 88 -6.42 -1.79 9.60
CA GLU A 88 -7.54 -1.31 10.41
C GLU A 88 -8.90 -1.82 9.91
N ASP A 89 -9.11 -1.92 8.60
CA ASP A 89 -10.34 -2.44 8.00
C ASP A 89 -10.51 -3.95 8.25
N GLU A 90 -9.46 -4.74 8.03
CA GLU A 90 -9.46 -6.19 8.28
C GLU A 90 -9.67 -6.49 9.78
N LEU A 91 -8.99 -5.73 10.64
CA LEU A 91 -9.09 -5.88 12.09
C LEU A 91 -10.31 -5.19 12.69
N GLY A 92 -11.01 -4.33 11.96
CA GLY A 92 -12.13 -3.53 12.45
C GLY A 92 -13.35 -4.36 12.85
N ASN A 93 -13.41 -5.63 12.41
CA ASN A 93 -14.39 -6.61 12.86
C ASN A 93 -14.09 -7.17 14.26
N TYR A 94 -12.92 -6.88 14.80
CA TYR A 94 -12.45 -7.35 16.10
C TYR A 94 -12.29 -6.15 17.05
N ASP A 95 -12.60 -6.34 18.33
CA ASP A 95 -12.36 -5.33 19.37
C ASP A 95 -10.86 -5.30 19.72
N VAL A 96 -10.07 -4.68 18.84
CA VAL A 96 -8.61 -4.59 18.97
C VAL A 96 -8.18 -3.16 19.30
N ASN A 97 -7.09 -3.05 20.05
CA ASN A 97 -6.49 -1.75 20.37
C ASN A 97 -5.54 -1.29 19.26
N ASP A 98 -5.24 0.01 19.22
CA ASP A 98 -4.28 0.60 18.25
C ASP A 98 -2.90 -0.07 18.31
N ALA A 99 -2.48 -0.57 19.47
CA ALA A 99 -1.25 -1.35 19.61
C ALA A 99 -1.26 -2.62 18.74
N THR A 100 -2.37 -3.35 18.72
CA THR A 100 -2.54 -4.57 17.92
C THR A 100 -2.56 -4.24 16.43
N VAL A 101 -3.24 -3.16 16.04
CA VAL A 101 -3.23 -2.65 14.65
C VAL A 101 -1.81 -2.33 14.22
N LYS A 102 -1.06 -1.61 15.06
CA LYS A 102 0.32 -1.23 14.78
C LYS A 102 1.22 -2.46 14.65
N GLU A 103 1.13 -3.42 15.57
CA GLU A 103 1.91 -4.66 15.49
C GLU A 103 1.62 -5.43 14.19
N THR A 104 0.35 -5.54 13.79
CA THR A 104 -0.05 -6.20 12.54
C THR A 104 0.47 -5.43 11.32
N TYR A 105 0.40 -4.10 11.34
CA TYR A 105 0.95 -3.25 10.28
C TYR A 105 2.47 -3.40 10.13
N GLU A 106 3.21 -3.39 11.24
CA GLU A 106 4.66 -3.60 11.24
C GLU A 106 5.04 -4.96 10.66
N GLN A 107 4.20 -5.98 10.86
CA GLN A 107 4.39 -7.31 10.27
C GLN A 107 4.12 -7.32 8.76
N VAL A 108 3.04 -6.69 8.31
CA VAL A 108 2.79 -6.54 6.87
C VAL A 108 3.98 -5.83 6.20
N LEU A 109 4.51 -4.77 6.80
CA LEU A 109 5.68 -4.07 6.26
C LEU A 109 6.93 -4.97 6.23
N ALA A 110 7.15 -5.79 7.25
CA ALA A 110 8.27 -6.72 7.30
C ALA A 110 8.18 -7.76 6.18
N GLU A 111 7.00 -8.35 5.96
CA GLU A 111 6.75 -9.30 4.88
C GLU A 111 6.89 -8.64 3.50
N LEU A 112 6.34 -7.43 3.35
CA LEU A 112 6.46 -6.64 2.12
C LEU A 112 7.92 -6.28 1.80
N ALA A 113 8.77 -6.11 2.82
CA ALA A 113 10.20 -5.83 2.66
C ALA A 113 11.06 -7.08 2.47
N ALA A 114 10.57 -8.27 2.86
CA ALA A 114 11.28 -9.54 2.76
C ALA A 114 11.21 -10.17 1.35
N ASP A 115 10.18 -9.83 0.58
CA ASP A 115 10.00 -10.18 -0.84
C ASP A 115 10.73 -9.21 -1.79
#